data_AF-A0AB38TUU2-F1
#
_entry.id   AF-A0AB38TUU2-F1
#
_cell.length_a   1.000
_cell.length_b   1.000
_cell.length_c   1.000
_cell.angle_alpha   90.00
_cell.angle_beta   90.00
_cell.angle_gamma   90.00
#
_symmetry.space_group_name_H-M   'P 1'
#
loop_
_entity.id
_entity.type
_entity.pdbx_description
1 polymer ?
#
loop_
_entity_poly.entity_id
_entity_poly.type
_entity_poly.pdbx_seq_one_letter_code
_entity_poly.pdbx_strand_id
1 'polypeptide(L)'
;MSGENEADIGDDARVVRNAIESVVNKFMDGQVFSDGFEKWAFVTIMLSEKFISGFPEVAKVSSKGKVLEFRLRISHDDFKMASSVDKISMTIDALERSVGMMDKLKVSLESQGKFLDIINKTRQALLHD
;
A
#
# COMPACT_ATOMS: atom_id res chain seq x y z
N MET A 1 5.81 4.10 17.17
CA MET A 1 6.23 2.98 16.29
C MET A 1 5.06 2.01 16.19
N SER A 2 4.66 1.64 14.98
CA SER A 2 3.81 0.45 14.81
C SER A 2 4.70 -0.79 14.89
N GLY A 3 4.21 -1.89 15.45
CA GLY A 3 4.97 -3.15 15.55
C GLY A 3 5.20 -3.86 14.21
N GLU A 4 4.79 -3.25 13.10
CA GLU A 4 4.82 -3.81 11.74
C GLU A 4 6.10 -3.47 10.97
N ASN A 5 6.97 -2.61 11.51
CA ASN A 5 8.27 -2.26 10.93
C ASN A 5 9.37 -2.29 12.00
N GLU A 6 10.56 -2.78 11.63
CA GLU A 6 11.74 -2.70 12.50
C GLU A 6 12.30 -1.27 12.58
N ALA A 7 12.94 -0.95 13.70
CA ALA A 7 13.35 0.43 14.02
C ALA A 7 14.45 0.97 13.08
N ASP A 8 15.27 0.08 12.51
CA ASP A 8 16.39 0.42 11.64
C ASP A 8 15.97 0.90 10.25
N ILE A 9 14.73 0.66 9.84
CA ILE A 9 14.14 1.17 8.59
C ILE A 9 13.02 2.20 8.80
N GLY A 10 12.74 2.55 10.05
CA GLY A 10 11.55 3.32 10.42
C GLY A 10 11.46 4.71 9.76
N ASP A 11 12.58 5.40 9.64
CA ASP A 11 12.64 6.72 8.99
C ASP A 11 12.49 6.64 7.47
N ASP A 12 13.20 5.71 6.83
CA ASP A 12 13.10 5.48 5.38
C ASP A 12 11.68 5.07 4.98
N ALA A 13 11.08 4.14 5.71
CA ALA A 13 9.70 3.72 5.53
C ALA A 13 8.72 4.90 5.66
N ARG A 14 8.95 5.80 6.63
CA ARG A 14 8.12 6.99 6.84
C ARG A 14 8.26 7.98 5.69
N VAL A 15 9.48 8.24 5.21
CA VAL A 15 9.74 9.14 4.07
C VAL A 15 9.04 8.62 2.81
N VAL A 16 9.25 7.34 2.50
CA VAL A 16 8.65 6.68 1.32
C VAL A 16 7.13 6.70 1.40
N ARG A 17 6.55 6.32 2.55
CA ARG A 17 5.10 6.32 2.74
C ARG A 17 4.51 7.72 2.54
N ASN A 18 5.11 8.76 3.13
CA ASN A 18 4.60 10.11 3.02
C ASN A 18 4.63 10.63 1.56
N ALA A 19 5.67 10.30 0.80
CA ALA A 19 5.75 10.66 -0.61
C ALA A 19 4.64 9.98 -1.43
N ILE A 20 4.46 8.67 -1.27
CA ILE A 20 3.43 7.90 -1.98
C ILE A 20 2.03 8.35 -1.56
N GLU A 21 1.76 8.47 -0.25
CA GLU A 21 0.46 8.87 0.28
C GLU A 21 0.02 10.24 -0.25
N SER A 22 0.95 11.20 -0.33
CA SER A 22 0.65 12.52 -0.89
C SER A 22 0.19 12.45 -2.35
N VAL A 23 0.88 11.67 -3.19
CA VAL A 23 0.57 11.53 -4.61
C VAL A 23 -0.69 10.70 -4.84
N VAL A 24 -0.86 9.59 -4.12
CA VAL A 24 -2.08 8.76 -4.19
C VAL A 24 -3.29 9.58 -3.80
N ASN A 25 -3.25 10.31 -2.67
CA ASN A 25 -4.37 11.11 -2.23
C ASN A 25 -4.72 12.22 -3.22
N LYS A 26 -3.72 12.81 -3.89
CA LYS A 26 -3.94 13.77 -4.98
C LYS A 26 -4.70 13.15 -6.15
N PHE A 27 -4.37 11.93 -6.55
CA PHE A 27 -5.06 11.25 -7.66
C PHE A 27 -6.39 10.61 -7.27
N MET A 28 -6.58 10.32 -5.98
CA MET A 28 -7.85 9.88 -5.40
C MET A 28 -8.86 11.03 -5.29
N ASP A 29 -8.41 12.29 -5.20
CA ASP A 29 -9.31 13.43 -5.10
C ASP A 29 -10.25 13.52 -6.31
N GLY A 30 -11.54 13.71 -6.03
CA GLY A 30 -12.60 13.71 -7.05
C GLY A 30 -12.96 12.35 -7.67
N GLN A 31 -12.30 11.25 -7.29
CA GLN A 31 -12.69 9.91 -7.74
C GLN A 31 -13.97 9.45 -7.03
N VAL A 32 -14.89 8.89 -7.81
CA VAL A 32 -16.14 8.31 -7.31
C VAL A 32 -16.10 6.80 -7.45
N PHE A 33 -16.21 6.09 -6.33
CA PHE A 33 -16.28 4.64 -6.24
C PHE A 33 -17.71 4.20 -5.96
N SER A 34 -18.20 3.21 -6.70
CA SER A 34 -19.58 2.72 -6.62
C SER A 34 -19.83 1.81 -5.40
N ASP A 35 -18.77 1.24 -4.83
CA ASP A 35 -18.86 0.20 -3.80
C ASP A 35 -19.09 0.73 -2.36
N GLY A 36 -19.27 2.05 -2.19
CA GLY A 36 -19.64 2.66 -0.91
C GLY A 36 -18.57 2.60 0.20
N PHE A 37 -17.34 2.20 -0.14
CA PHE A 37 -16.17 2.29 0.71
C PHE A 37 -15.72 3.75 0.86
N GLU A 38 -15.33 4.12 2.07
CA GLU A 38 -14.93 5.47 2.45
C GLU A 38 -13.41 5.61 2.59
N LYS A 39 -12.69 4.50 2.73
CA LYS A 39 -11.25 4.51 2.95
C LYS A 39 -10.57 3.27 2.39
N TRP A 40 -9.41 3.49 1.79
CA TRP A 40 -8.41 2.48 1.46
C TRP A 40 -7.24 2.61 2.45
N ALA A 41 -7.21 1.73 3.44
CA ALA A 41 -6.16 1.69 4.46
C ALA A 41 -5.10 0.67 4.05
N PHE A 42 -3.90 1.16 3.78
CA PHE A 42 -2.75 0.35 3.39
C PHE A 42 -1.64 0.47 4.43
N VAL A 43 -1.12 -0.68 4.88
CA VAL A 43 -0.03 -0.78 5.85
C VAL A 43 1.02 -1.72 5.30
N THR A 44 2.28 -1.31 5.36
CA THR A 44 3.41 -2.16 5.02
C THR A 44 3.88 -2.95 6.25
N ILE A 45 4.20 -4.23 6.05
CA ILE A 45 4.83 -5.10 7.03
C ILE A 45 6.27 -5.32 6.54
N MET A 46 7.24 -4.70 7.20
CA MET A 46 8.66 -4.84 6.88
C MET A 46 9.41 -5.34 8.12
N LEU A 47 9.36 -6.64 8.32
CA LEU A 47 9.97 -7.34 9.43
C LEU A 47 10.91 -8.42 8.90
N SER A 48 12.02 -8.66 9.59
CA SER A 48 12.90 -9.79 9.31
C SER A 48 12.17 -11.13 9.48
N GLU A 49 12.74 -12.19 8.90
CA GLU A 49 12.24 -13.57 8.99
C GLU A 49 12.01 -14.03 10.44
N LYS A 50 12.74 -13.45 11.40
CA LYS A 50 12.57 -13.73 12.83
C LYS A 50 11.18 -13.36 13.36
N PHE A 51 10.54 -12.33 12.81
CA PHE A 51 9.27 -11.80 13.30
C PHE A 51 8.12 -11.98 12.33
N ILE A 52 8.40 -12.23 11.04
CA ILE A 52 7.40 -12.23 9.97
C ILE A 52 6.26 -13.24 10.18
N SER A 53 6.52 -14.35 10.87
CA SER A 53 5.51 -15.39 11.15
C SER A 53 4.34 -14.87 12.02
N GLY A 54 4.57 -13.85 12.84
CA GLY A 54 3.53 -13.21 13.66
C GLY A 54 2.67 -12.19 12.91
N PHE A 55 3.03 -11.86 11.67
CA PHE A 55 2.42 -10.78 10.89
C PHE A 55 2.02 -11.30 9.49
N PRO A 56 0.90 -12.02 9.38
CA PRO A 56 0.36 -12.46 8.10
C PRO A 56 -0.11 -11.27 7.26
N GLU A 57 -0.11 -11.42 5.94
CA GLU A 57 -0.78 -10.47 5.07
C GLU A 57 -2.29 -10.48 5.31
N VAL A 58 -2.90 -9.29 5.26
CA VAL A 58 -4.34 -9.11 5.51
C VAL A 58 -4.96 -8.40 4.32
N ALA A 59 -6.12 -8.90 3.89
CA ALA A 59 -7.08 -8.18 3.06
C ALA A 59 -8.46 -8.39 3.67
N LYS A 60 -9.10 -7.33 4.15
CA LYS A 60 -10.44 -7.40 4.75
C LYS A 60 -11.20 -6.10 4.59
N VAL A 61 -12.51 -6.19 4.77
CA VAL A 61 -13.36 -5.02 5.02
C VAL A 61 -13.48 -4.83 6.54
N SER A 62 -13.46 -3.59 7.02
CA SER A 62 -13.72 -3.30 8.43
C SER A 62 -15.09 -3.81 8.88
N SER A 63 -15.27 -4.00 10.19
CA SER A 63 -16.54 -4.48 10.76
C SER A 63 -17.74 -3.61 10.41
N LYS A 64 -17.52 -2.31 10.12
CA LYS A 64 -18.56 -1.37 9.69
C LYS A 64 -18.83 -1.40 8.18
N GLY A 65 -18.08 -2.19 7.41
CA GLY A 65 -18.28 -2.31 5.96
C GLY A 65 -17.68 -1.17 5.12
N LYS A 66 -16.98 -0.21 5.74
CA LYS A 66 -16.63 1.07 5.09
C LYS A 66 -15.16 1.25 4.73
N VAL A 67 -14.28 0.39 5.23
CA VAL A 67 -12.83 0.54 5.04
C VAL A 67 -12.28 -0.74 4.45
N LEU A 68 -11.60 -0.62 3.31
CA LEU A 68 -10.75 -1.67 2.78
C LEU A 68 -9.41 -1.60 3.52
N GLU A 69 -9.07 -2.65 4.27
CA GLU A 69 -7.84 -2.74 5.04
C GLU A 69 -6.91 -3.79 4.43
N PHE A 70 -5.71 -3.34 4.05
CA PHE A 70 -4.65 -4.16 3.54
C PHE A 70 -3.40 -4.00 4.38
N ARG A 71 -2.80 -5.12 4.77
CA ARG A 71 -1.49 -5.16 5.42
C ARG A 71 -0.62 -6.11 4.63
N LEU A 72 0.36 -5.58 3.91
CA LEU A 72 1.14 -6.36 2.94
C LEU A 72 2.62 -6.32 3.25
N ARG A 73 3.28 -7.44 3.01
CA ARG A 73 4.70 -7.63 3.30
C ARG A 73 5.55 -6.99 2.23
N ILE A 74 6.63 -6.36 2.66
CA ILE A 74 7.75 -5.97 1.80
C ILE A 74 8.99 -6.58 2.46
N SER A 75 9.86 -7.19 1.65
CA SER A 75 11.10 -7.80 2.14
C SER A 75 11.91 -6.75 2.90
N HIS A 76 12.18 -7.03 4.18
CA HIS A 76 12.93 -6.12 5.06
C HIS A 76 14.34 -5.89 4.52
N ASP A 77 15.05 -6.96 4.16
CA ASP A 77 16.45 -6.88 3.76
C ASP A 77 16.60 -6.18 2.40
N ASP A 78 15.72 -6.49 1.44
CA ASP A 78 15.72 -5.82 0.14
C ASP A 78 15.37 -4.33 0.31
N PHE A 79 14.36 -4.00 1.13
CA PHE A 79 13.99 -2.61 1.38
C PHE A 79 15.13 -1.85 2.03
N LYS A 80 15.82 -2.45 3.01
CA LYS A 80 16.93 -1.81 3.71
C LYS A 80 18.10 -1.48 2.77
N MET A 81 18.43 -2.39 1.86
CA MET A 81 19.54 -2.23 0.91
C MET A 81 19.19 -1.42 -0.34
N ALA A 82 17.89 -1.25 -0.63
CA ALA A 82 17.39 -0.56 -1.80
C ALA A 82 17.73 0.94 -1.81
N SER A 83 17.88 1.49 -3.03
CA SER A 83 17.95 2.93 -3.24
C SER A 83 16.61 3.59 -2.88
N SER A 84 16.59 4.92 -2.74
CA SER A 84 15.33 5.65 -2.48
C SER A 84 14.28 5.40 -3.57
N VAL A 85 14.70 5.29 -4.83
CA VAL A 85 13.81 5.00 -5.97
C VAL A 85 13.27 3.57 -5.88
N ASP A 86 14.13 2.61 -5.58
CA ASP A 86 13.72 1.20 -5.45
C ASP A 86 12.77 1.02 -4.25
N LYS A 87 13.01 1.68 -3.12
CA LYS A 87 12.11 1.66 -1.95
C LYS A 87 10.71 2.18 -2.29
N ILE A 88 10.62 3.24 -3.10
CA ILE A 88 9.34 3.74 -3.62
C ILE A 88 8.70 2.69 -4.52
N SER A 89 9.44 2.14 -5.48
CA SER A 89 8.93 1.11 -6.40
C SER A 89 8.37 -0.09 -5.63
N MET A 90 9.12 -0.65 -4.68
CA MET A 90 8.70 -1.78 -3.85
C MET A 90 7.40 -1.49 -3.07
N THR A 91 7.23 -0.26 -2.59
CA THR A 91 6.03 0.15 -1.86
C THR A 91 4.83 0.32 -2.79
N ILE A 92 5.04 0.85 -3.99
CA ILE A 92 4.01 0.93 -5.04
C ILE A 92 3.61 -0.47 -5.51
N ASP A 93 4.57 -1.39 -5.69
CA ASP A 93 4.29 -2.79 -6.04
C ASP A 93 3.42 -3.47 -4.98
N ALA A 94 3.71 -3.25 -3.69
CA ALA A 94 2.87 -3.73 -2.60
C ALA A 94 1.47 -3.08 -2.63
N LEU A 95 1.36 -1.79 -2.90
CA LEU A 95 0.08 -1.10 -3.04
C LEU A 95 -0.73 -1.68 -4.22
N GLU A 96 -0.08 -2.01 -5.34
CA GLU A 96 -0.68 -2.65 -6.51
C GLU A 96 -1.23 -4.04 -6.19
N ARG A 97 -0.46 -4.84 -5.45
CA ARG A 97 -0.94 -6.14 -4.94
C ARG A 97 -2.20 -6.00 -4.08
N SER A 98 -2.35 -4.89 -3.34
CA SER A 98 -3.58 -4.66 -2.56
C SER A 98 -4.81 -4.53 -3.44
N VAL A 99 -4.69 -3.93 -4.63
CA VAL A 99 -5.77 -3.88 -5.62
C VAL A 99 -6.06 -5.26 -6.18
N GLY A 100 -5.02 -6.06 -6.45
CA GLY A 100 -5.18 -7.46 -6.84
C GLY A 100 -5.89 -8.34 -5.80
N MET A 101 -5.98 -7.91 -4.54
CA MET A 101 -6.72 -8.60 -3.47
C MET A 101 -8.14 -8.08 -3.25
N MET A 102 -8.54 -7.01 -3.95
CA MET A 102 -9.88 -6.43 -3.85
C MET A 102 -10.97 -7.34 -4.42
N ASP A 103 -10.61 -8.28 -5.29
CA ASP A 103 -11.52 -9.30 -5.85
C ASP A 103 -12.18 -10.15 -4.74
N LYS A 104 -11.40 -10.58 -3.74
CA LYS A 104 -11.82 -11.33 -2.55
C LYS A 104 -12.75 -10.53 -1.66
N LEU A 105 -12.71 -9.20 -1.76
CA LEU A 105 -13.51 -8.27 -0.98
C LEU A 105 -14.77 -7.78 -1.71
N LYS A 106 -15.06 -8.35 -2.90
CA LYS A 106 -16.21 -8.00 -3.73
C LYS A 106 -16.23 -6.53 -4.19
N VAL A 107 -15.06 -5.91 -4.33
CA VAL A 107 -14.95 -4.60 -4.99
C VAL A 107 -15.22 -4.78 -6.48
N SER A 108 -16.04 -3.92 -7.07
CA SER A 108 -16.35 -3.95 -8.49
C SER A 108 -15.11 -3.84 -9.38
N LEU A 109 -15.14 -4.47 -10.56
CA LEU A 109 -14.06 -4.36 -11.55
C LEU A 109 -13.83 -2.92 -12.00
N GLU A 110 -14.88 -2.09 -12.03
CA GLU A 110 -14.79 -0.67 -12.34
C GLU A 110 -13.94 0.06 -11.29
N SER A 111 -14.23 -0.12 -10.00
CA SER A 111 -13.44 0.47 -8.92
C SER A 111 -12.02 -0.07 -8.87
N GLN A 112 -11.81 -1.37 -9.10
CA GLN A 112 -10.47 -1.95 -9.22
C GLN A 112 -9.66 -1.27 -10.34
N GLY A 113 -10.29 -1.05 -11.51
CA GLY A 113 -9.68 -0.32 -12.61
C GLY A 113 -9.29 1.13 -12.24
N LYS A 114 -10.14 1.83 -11.49
CA LYS A 114 -9.83 3.18 -10.96
C LYS A 114 -8.65 3.17 -10.00
N PHE A 115 -8.60 2.21 -9.07
CA PHE A 115 -7.46 2.06 -8.16
C PHE A 115 -6.16 1.75 -8.92
N LEU A 116 -6.19 0.86 -9.91
CA LEU A 116 -5.02 0.57 -10.75
C LEU A 116 -4.55 1.80 -11.54
N ASP A 117 -5.47 2.58 -12.11
CA ASP A 117 -5.13 3.83 -12.81
C ASP A 117 -4.44 4.84 -11.87
N ILE A 118 -4.94 4.98 -10.64
CA ILE A 118 -4.32 5.83 -9.60
C ILE A 118 -2.90 5.35 -9.25
N ILE A 119 -2.70 4.03 -9.13
CA ILE A 119 -1.37 3.45 -8.88
C ILE A 119 -0.42 3.72 -10.04
N ASN A 120 -0.87 3.53 -11.28
CA ASN A 120 -0.07 3.80 -12.47
C ASN A 120 0.34 5.27 -12.58
N LYS A 121 -0.58 6.20 -12.31
CA LYS A 121 -0.29 7.64 -12.24
C LYS A 121 0.69 7.98 -11.12
N THR A 122 0.52 7.36 -9.95
CA THR A 122 1.46 7.50 -8.83
C THR A 122 2.86 7.02 -9.22
N ARG A 123 2.96 5.85 -9.86
CA ARG A 123 4.22 5.28 -10.33
C ARG A 123 4.91 6.21 -11.33
N GLN A 124 4.18 6.72 -12.31
CA GLN A 124 4.71 7.68 -13.28
C GLN A 124 5.22 8.95 -12.60
N ALA A 125 4.42 9.54 -11.69
CA ALA A 125 4.77 10.78 -11.02
C ALA A 125 5.97 10.69 -10.05
N LEU A 126 6.32 9.49 -9.56
CA LEU A 126 7.38 9.31 -8.58
C LEU A 126 8.63 8.61 -9.13
N LEU A 127 8.52 7.86 -10.22
CA LEU A 127 9.62 7.04 -10.77
C LEU A 127 10.04 7.46 -12.19
N HIS A 128 9.29 8.35 -12.84
CA HIS A 128 9.61 8.86 -14.16
C HIS A 128 9.54 10.40 -14.15
N ASP A 129 10.67 11.04 -13.83
CA ASP A 129 11.00 12.40 -14.27
C ASP A 129 11.71 12.33 -15.63
#